data_AF-A0ABD0QCY7-F1
#
_entry.id   AF-A0ABD0QCY7-F1
#
_cell.length_a   1.000
_cell.length_b   1.000
_cell.length_c   1.000
_cell.angle_alpha   90.00
_cell.angle_beta   90.00
_cell.angle_gamma   90.00
#
_symmetry.space_group_name_H-M   'P 1'
#
loop_
_entity.id
_entity.type
_entity.pdbx_description
1 polymer ?
#
loop_
_entity_poly.entity_id
_entity_poly.type
_entity_poly.pdbx_seq_one_letter_code
_entity_poly.pdbx_strand_id
1 'polypeptide(L)' 'PLVMDPNSICRKTKRLAGKQAELCQTQPEIVNEVAKGAKLGVRECQYQFRFRRWNCTSQNKYFGKILQQ' A
#
# COMPACT_ATOMS: atom_id res chain seq x y z
N PRO A 1 7.08 -20.05 -1.17
CA PRO A 1 7.44 -18.77 -0.49
C PRO A 1 7.20 -17.61 -1.44
N LEU A 2 6.13 -16.84 -1.22
CA LEU A 2 5.78 -15.70 -2.07
C LEU A 2 6.78 -14.58 -1.80
N VAL A 3 7.89 -14.63 -2.52
CA VAL A 3 8.90 -13.57 -2.54
C VAL A 3 8.22 -12.34 -3.11
N MET A 4 8.12 -11.30 -2.27
CA MET A 4 7.70 -9.97 -2.68
C MET A 4 8.48 -9.58 -3.94
N ASP A 5 7.78 -9.25 -5.02
CA ASP A 5 8.37 -8.54 -6.15
C ASP A 5 7.97 -7.08 -6.03
N PRO A 6 8.86 -6.19 -5.52
CA PRO A 6 8.62 -4.75 -5.49
C PRO A 6 8.26 -4.20 -6.86
N ASN A 7 8.76 -4.82 -7.93
CA ASN A 7 8.42 -4.44 -9.29
C ASN A 7 6.96 -4.71 -9.64
N SER A 8 6.23 -5.57 -8.91
CA SER A 8 4.81 -5.81 -9.16
C SER A 8 3.94 -4.59 -8.78
N ILE A 9 4.33 -3.85 -7.74
CA ILE A 9 3.73 -2.57 -7.35
C ILE A 9 4.06 -1.52 -8.40
N CYS A 10 5.34 -1.45 -8.80
CA CYS A 10 5.87 -0.45 -9.74
C CYS A 10 5.44 -0.65 -11.20
N ARG A 11 5.34 -1.89 -11.70
CA ARG A 11 4.98 -2.19 -13.10
C ARG A 11 3.49 -2.01 -13.39
N LYS A 12 2.61 -2.17 -12.40
CA LYS A 12 1.14 -2.24 -12.61
C LYS A 12 0.39 -0.96 -12.31
N THR A 13 1.06 0.11 -11.89
CA THR A 13 0.41 1.41 -11.67
C THR A 13 0.59 2.30 -12.90
N LYS A 14 -0.41 2.31 -13.79
CA LYS A 14 -0.57 3.31 -14.87
C LYS A 14 -0.53 4.79 -14.39
N ARG A 15 -0.47 5.02 -13.07
CA ARG A 15 -0.52 6.33 -12.41
C ARG A 15 0.80 6.77 -11.76
N LEU A 16 1.81 5.90 -11.66
CA LEU A 16 3.14 6.34 -11.20
C LEU A 16 3.85 6.98 -12.39
N ALA A 17 4.15 8.28 -12.28
CA ALA A 17 4.84 9.05 -13.30
C ALA A 17 5.93 9.93 -12.66
N GLY A 18 6.91 10.35 -13.47
CA GLY A 18 8.02 11.18 -13.04
C GLY A 18 8.79 10.57 -11.86
N LYS A 19 9.11 11.39 -10.85
CA LYS A 19 9.93 11.01 -9.70
C LYS A 19 9.42 9.80 -8.92
N GLN A 20 8.10 9.56 -8.87
CA GLN A 20 7.56 8.39 -8.18
C GLN A 20 7.88 7.11 -8.95
N ALA A 21 7.80 7.12 -10.29
CA ALA A 21 8.17 5.97 -11.12
C ALA A 21 9.67 5.68 -11.03
N GLU A 22 10.49 6.73 -11.02
CA GLU A 22 11.94 6.65 -10.82
C GLU A 22 12.27 6.00 -9.46
N LEU A 23 11.77 6.56 -8.36
CA LEU A 23 11.93 6.00 -7.00
C LEU A 23 11.50 4.54 -6.92
N CYS A 24 10.40 4.18 -7.59
CA CYS A 24 9.89 2.82 -7.57
C CYS A 24 10.86 1.83 -8.24
N GLN A 25 11.56 2.27 -9.29
CA GLN A 25 12.52 1.44 -10.02
C GLN A 25 13.91 1.45 -9.36
N THR A 26 14.34 2.59 -8.83
CA THR A 26 15.70 2.77 -8.30
C THR A 26 15.82 2.42 -6.82
N GLN A 27 14.73 2.50 -6.05
CA GLN A 27 14.70 2.31 -4.60
C GLN A 27 13.48 1.47 -4.15
N PRO A 28 13.40 0.19 -4.55
CA PRO A 28 12.28 -0.70 -4.22
C PRO A 28 12.09 -0.92 -2.71
N GLU A 29 13.14 -0.78 -1.91
CA GLU A 29 13.07 -0.86 -0.45
C GLU A 29 12.19 0.24 0.16
N ILE A 30 12.22 1.45 -0.38
CA ILE A 30 11.36 2.55 0.08
C ILE A 30 9.89 2.20 -0.18
N VAL A 31 9.60 1.60 -1.34
CA VAL A 31 8.23 1.15 -1.68
C VAL A 31 7.72 0.11 -0.68
N ASN A 32 8.58 -0.79 -0.23
CA ASN A 32 8.24 -1.77 0.80
C ASN A 32 7.91 -1.11 2.15
N GLU A 33 8.69 -0.12 2.57
CA GLU A 33 8.40 0.62 3.81
C GLU A 33 7.10 1.43 3.72
N VAL A 34 6.81 2.02 2.55
CA VAL A 34 5.53 2.69 2.28
C VAL A 34 4.37 1.72 2.40
N ALA A 35 4.48 0.50 1.85
CA ALA A 35 3.45 -0.53 1.96
C ALA A 35 3.21 -0.95 3.42
N LYS A 36 4.29 -1.13 4.20
CA LYS A 36 4.19 -1.42 5.66
C LYS A 36 3.48 -0.29 6.40
N GLY A 37 3.85 0.97 6.12
CA GLY A 37 3.22 2.14 6.72
C GLY A 37 1.72 2.22 6.41
N ALA A 38 1.33 1.96 5.16
CA ALA A 38 -0.08 1.91 4.77
C ALA A 38 -0.85 0.82 5.53
N LYS A 39 -0.27 -0.37 5.71
CA LYS A 39 -0.86 -1.48 6.49
C LYS A 39 -1.03 -1.12 7.96
N LEU A 40 -0.04 -0.46 8.55
CA LEU A 40 -0.12 0.03 9.92
C LEU A 40 -1.23 1.07 10.06
N GLY A 41 -1.29 2.05 9.16
CA GLY A 41 -2.31 3.10 9.16
C GLY A 41 -3.73 2.54 9.04
N VAL A 42 -3.95 1.54 8.19
CA VAL A 42 -5.27 0.89 8.08
C VAL A 42 -5.64 0.12 9.36
N ARG A 43 -4.69 -0.59 9.97
CA ARG A 43 -4.92 -1.26 11.25
C ARG A 43 -5.33 -0.26 12.33
N GLU A 44 -4.62 0.86 12.45
CA GLU A 44 -4.93 1.88 13.44
C GLU A 44 -6.27 2.56 13.14
N CYS A 45 -6.57 2.82 11.87
CA CYS A 45 -7.85 3.36 11.46
C CYS A 45 -9.02 2.43 11.84
N GLN A 46 -8.87 1.12 11.60
CA GLN A 46 -9.86 0.12 12.02
C GLN A 46 -9.99 0.08 13.55
N TYR A 47 -8.88 0.16 14.27
CA TYR A 47 -8.90 0.22 15.73
C TYR A 47 -9.64 1.46 16.23
N GLN A 48 -9.27 2.66 15.78
CA GLN A 48 -9.86 3.92 16.24
C GLN A 48 -11.35 4.03 15.89
N PHE A 49 -11.76 3.51 14.74
CA PHE A 49 -13.13 3.61 14.24
C PHE A 49 -13.98 2.34 14.48
N ARG A 50 -13.52 1.38 15.31
CA ARG A 50 -14.19 0.09 15.53
C ARG A 50 -15.64 0.16 16.01
N PHE A 51 -16.04 1.26 16.65
CA PHE A 51 -17.41 1.48 17.14
C PHE A 51 -18.16 2.58 16.36
N ARG A 52 -17.64 3.00 15.20
CA ARG A 52 -18.27 3.98 14.32
C ARG A 52 -19.00 3.28 13.18
N ARG A 53 -20.05 3.92 12.65
CA ARG A 53 -20.80 3.42 11.46
C ARG A 53 -19.87 3.20 10.26
N TRP A 54 -18.90 4.09 10.08
CA TRP A 54 -17.76 3.86 9.18
C TRP A 54 -16.59 3.35 10.01
N ASN A 55 -16.19 2.10 9.79
CA ASN A 55 -15.20 1.37 10.60
C ASN A 55 -13.90 1.07 9.83
N CYS A 56 -13.64 1.81 8.75
CA CYS A 56 -12.41 1.69 7.96
C CYS A 56 -12.19 0.31 7.28
N THR A 57 -13.22 -0.53 7.14
CA THR A 57 -13.11 -1.83 6.44
C THR A 57 -13.11 -1.69 4.91
N SER A 58 -13.70 -0.63 4.36
CA SER A 58 -13.77 -0.39 2.91
C SER A 58 -12.43 0.04 2.26
N GLN A 59 -11.35 0.13 3.04
CA GLN A 59 -10.00 0.51 2.57
C GLN A 59 -9.46 -0.45 1.52
N ASN A 60 -9.91 -1.71 1.50
CA ASN A 60 -9.52 -2.70 0.48
C ASN A 60 -9.84 -2.23 -0.96
N LYS A 61 -10.77 -1.30 -1.17
CA LYS A 61 -11.06 -0.72 -2.50
C LYS A 61 -9.98 0.24 -3.00
N TYR A 62 -9.32 0.95 -2.09
CA TYR A 62 -8.32 2.00 -2.41
C TYR A 62 -6.89 1.52 -2.18
N PHE A 63 -6.69 0.81 -1.08
CA PHE A 63 -5.41 0.26 -0.67
C PHE A 63 -5.29 -1.23 -0.96
N GLY A 64 -6.28 -1.88 -1.60
CA GLY A 64 -6.22 -3.32 -1.87
C GLY A 64 -4.93 -3.75 -2.56
N LYS A 65 -4.41 -2.95 -3.49
CA LYS A 65 -3.12 -3.26 -4.16
C LYS A 65 -1.88 -3.12 -3.26
N ILE A 66 -1.99 -2.33 -2.19
CA ILE A 66 -0.93 -2.07 -1.21
C ILE A 66 -1.07 -3.03 -0.01
N LEU A 67 -2.28 -3.53 0.27
CA LEU A 67 -2.63 -4.32 1.46
C LEU A 67 -2.92 -5.79 1.19
N GLN A 68 -3.21 -6.20 -0.05
CA GLN A 68 -3.45 -7.60 -0.44
C GLN A 68 -2.14 -8.39 -0.67
N GLN A 69 -1.05 -7.98 -0.02
CA GLN A 69 0.26 -8.62 -0.12
C GLN A 69 0.81 -8.96 1.27
#